data_AF-A0AB38RCW8-F1
#
_entry.id   AF-A0AB38RCW8-F1
#
_cell.length_a   1.000
_cell.length_b   1.000
_cell.length_c   1.000
_cell.angle_alpha   90.00
_cell.angle_beta   90.00
_cell.angle_gamma   90.00
#
_symmetry.space_group_name_H-M   'P 1'
#
loop_
_entity.id
_entity.type
_entity.pdbx_description
1 polymer ?
#
loop_
_entity_poly.entity_id
_entity_poly.type
_entity_poly.pdbx_seq_one_letter_code
_entity_poly.pdbx_strand_id
1 'polypeptide(L)'
;MGFSLHFMRMTKDVQLDVDRAAVAAFLDQHGLRVVESPYGGEIVDRDDRALTIDGAFSDLHLDSLEQSDPLSGGIFHATLSPAECAFVYDLCAAAGFLIVNPQGDPTFLVPQRNHEPDDVSELEDVVWVDSAEELARALTGGFQAFREFRDRVTGRAAGAE
;
A
#
# COMPACT_ATOMS: atom_id res chain seq x y z
N MET A 1 0.18 19.01 -7.33
CA MET A 1 1.27 18.03 -7.27
C MET A 1 0.60 16.68 -7.09
N GLY A 2 0.90 15.70 -7.94
CA GLY A 2 0.25 14.38 -7.89
C GLY A 2 0.65 13.62 -6.64
N PHE A 3 -0.29 12.88 -6.06
CA PHE A 3 0.02 11.87 -5.07
C PHE A 3 0.64 10.67 -5.80
N SER A 4 1.54 9.95 -5.16
CA SER A 4 2.10 8.75 -5.74
C SER A 4 2.49 7.85 -4.60
N LEU A 5 2.03 6.62 -4.57
CA LEU A 5 2.51 5.63 -3.62
C LEU A 5 3.29 4.57 -4.36
N HIS A 6 4.32 4.06 -3.70
CA HIS A 6 5.05 2.89 -4.15
C HIS A 6 4.82 1.75 -3.17
N PHE A 7 4.73 0.53 -3.68
CA PHE A 7 4.61 -0.68 -2.88
C PHE A 7 5.83 -1.53 -3.11
N MET A 8 6.47 -1.93 -2.03
CA MET A 8 7.65 -2.78 -2.06
C MET A 8 7.78 -3.47 -0.72
N ARG A 9 8.50 -4.59 -0.67
CA ARG A 9 8.84 -5.22 0.60
C ARG A 9 10.29 -4.93 0.90
N MET A 10 10.57 -4.53 2.14
CA MET A 10 11.91 -4.18 2.57
C MET A 10 12.16 -4.71 3.97
N THR A 11 13.39 -5.14 4.21
CA THR A 11 13.93 -5.33 5.54
C THR A 11 15.20 -4.50 5.63
N LYS A 12 15.23 -3.55 6.57
CA LYS A 12 16.29 -2.57 6.74
C LYS A 12 16.45 -1.74 5.47
N ASP A 13 17.55 -1.91 4.76
CA ASP A 13 17.84 -1.22 3.49
C ASP A 13 17.76 -2.18 2.27
N VAL A 14 17.29 -3.41 2.47
CA VAL A 14 17.27 -4.44 1.42
C VAL A 14 15.84 -4.68 0.94
N GLN A 15 15.59 -4.49 -0.35
CA GLN A 15 14.34 -4.89 -0.99
C GLN A 15 14.27 -6.42 -1.07
N LEU A 16 13.15 -6.97 -0.62
CA LEU A 16 12.85 -8.41 -0.64
C LEU A 16 11.68 -8.67 -1.56
N ASP A 17 11.56 -9.91 -2.03
CA ASP A 17 10.40 -10.32 -2.78
C ASP A 17 9.19 -10.58 -1.87
N VAL A 18 8.01 -10.29 -2.39
CA VAL A 18 6.74 -10.59 -1.71
C VAL A 18 6.30 -12.02 -1.95
N ASP A 19 5.26 -12.44 -1.23
CA ASP A 19 4.56 -13.67 -1.57
C ASP A 19 3.72 -13.44 -2.86
N ARG A 20 4.34 -13.74 -4.01
CA ARG A 20 3.68 -13.61 -5.32
C ARG A 20 2.44 -14.50 -5.47
N ALA A 21 2.40 -15.64 -4.77
CA ALA A 21 1.23 -16.51 -4.79
C ALA A 21 0.08 -15.89 -3.99
N ALA A 22 0.37 -15.23 -2.86
CA ALA A 22 -0.62 -14.44 -2.12
C ALA A 22 -1.14 -13.25 -2.95
N VAL A 23 -0.27 -12.54 -3.68
CA VAL A 23 -0.67 -11.47 -4.61
C VAL A 23 -1.60 -12.02 -5.69
N ALA A 24 -1.23 -13.12 -6.35
CA ALA A 24 -2.06 -13.75 -7.38
C ALA A 24 -3.41 -14.21 -6.82
N ALA A 25 -3.43 -14.81 -5.62
CA ALA A 25 -4.65 -15.27 -4.97
C ALA A 25 -5.56 -14.10 -4.57
N PHE A 26 -4.99 -13.00 -4.07
CA PHE A 26 -5.74 -11.77 -3.78
C PHE A 26 -6.39 -11.23 -5.05
N LEU A 27 -5.63 -11.06 -6.12
CA LEU A 27 -6.17 -10.57 -7.39
C LEU A 27 -7.28 -11.49 -7.92
N ASP A 28 -7.08 -12.81 -7.92
CA ASP A 28 -8.08 -13.77 -8.40
C ASP A 28 -9.40 -13.70 -7.60
N GLN A 29 -9.32 -13.55 -6.27
CA GLN A 29 -10.48 -13.36 -5.40
C GLN A 29 -11.29 -12.11 -5.76
N HIS A 30 -10.61 -11.06 -6.22
CA HIS A 30 -11.21 -9.82 -6.69
C HIS A 30 -11.58 -9.86 -8.19
N GLY A 31 -11.39 -11.00 -8.88
CA GLY A 31 -11.65 -11.13 -10.30
C GLY A 31 -10.65 -10.37 -11.18
N LEU A 32 -9.44 -10.16 -10.66
CA LEU A 32 -8.35 -9.41 -11.28
C LEU A 32 -7.17 -10.32 -11.60
N ARG A 33 -6.31 -9.86 -12.49
CA ARG A 33 -5.01 -10.49 -12.80
C ARG A 33 -4.00 -9.44 -13.23
N VAL A 34 -2.72 -9.74 -13.06
CA VAL A 34 -1.64 -8.96 -13.68
C VAL A 34 -1.39 -9.50 -15.08
N VAL A 35 -1.34 -8.63 -16.08
CA VAL A 35 -0.91 -8.93 -17.45
C VAL A 35 0.35 -8.14 -17.79
N GLU A 36 1.17 -8.68 -18.68
CA GLU A 36 2.37 -7.98 -19.14
C GLU A 36 1.98 -6.82 -20.08
N SER A 37 2.56 -5.65 -19.84
CA SER A 37 2.37 -4.44 -20.63
C SER A 37 3.74 -3.84 -20.99
N PRO A 38 3.83 -2.96 -22.01
CA PRO A 38 5.08 -2.32 -22.39
C PRO A 38 5.68 -1.41 -21.29
N TYR A 39 4.93 -1.12 -20.23
CA TYR A 39 5.38 -0.28 -19.11
C TYR A 39 5.54 -1.06 -17.78
N GLY A 40 5.41 -2.39 -17.81
CA GLY A 40 5.40 -3.23 -16.60
C GLY A 40 4.16 -4.09 -16.52
N GLY A 41 3.77 -4.57 -15.33
CA GLY A 41 2.50 -5.28 -15.17
C GLY A 41 1.32 -4.32 -15.09
N GLU A 42 0.22 -4.66 -15.74
CA GLU A 42 -1.05 -3.95 -15.66
C GLU A 42 -2.07 -4.83 -14.93
N ILE A 43 -2.88 -4.25 -14.05
CA ILE A 43 -3.96 -4.96 -13.38
C ILE A 43 -5.23 -4.84 -14.22
N VAL A 44 -5.77 -5.97 -14.65
CA VAL A 44 -6.99 -6.06 -15.46
C VAL A 44 -8.02 -6.98 -14.82
N ASP A 45 -9.29 -6.77 -15.17
CA ASP A 45 -10.37 -7.69 -14.83
C ASP A 45 -10.38 -8.95 -15.72
N ARG A 46 -11.37 -9.82 -15.52
CA ARG A 46 -11.53 -11.07 -16.30
C ARG A 46 -11.86 -10.84 -17.78
N ASP A 47 -12.34 -9.67 -18.14
CA ASP A 47 -12.68 -9.27 -19.50
C ASP A 47 -11.56 -8.44 -20.16
N ASP A 48 -10.35 -8.44 -19.57
CA ASP A 48 -9.17 -7.68 -20.00
C ASP A 48 -9.37 -6.16 -20.01
N ARG A 49 -10.23 -5.67 -19.12
CA ARG A 49 -10.44 -4.24 -18.91
C ARG A 49 -9.55 -3.75 -17.80
N ALA A 50 -9.02 -2.55 -17.96
CA ALA A 50 -8.21 -1.91 -16.94
C ALA A 50 -8.97 -1.81 -15.61
N LEU A 51 -8.23 -1.93 -14.51
CA LEU A 51 -8.77 -1.86 -13.16
C LEU A 51 -9.64 -0.61 -12.96
N THR A 52 -10.84 -0.84 -12.46
CA THR A 52 -11.72 0.22 -11.98
C THR A 52 -12.04 0.05 -10.51
N ILE A 53 -11.91 1.11 -9.73
CA ILE A 53 -12.31 1.18 -8.32
C ILE A 53 -13.42 2.22 -8.21
N ASP A 54 -14.55 1.84 -7.60
CA ASP A 54 -15.76 2.67 -7.52
C ASP A 54 -16.25 3.21 -8.89
N GLY A 55 -16.08 2.40 -9.95
CA GLY A 55 -16.45 2.77 -11.32
C GLY A 55 -15.52 3.79 -12.00
N ALA A 56 -14.46 4.24 -11.34
CA ALA A 56 -13.42 5.07 -11.91
C ALA A 56 -12.18 4.24 -12.28
N PHE A 57 -11.51 4.60 -13.37
CA PHE A 57 -10.21 4.00 -13.73
C PHE A 57 -9.18 4.27 -12.63
N SER A 58 -8.41 3.24 -12.28
CA SER A 58 -7.27 3.36 -11.36
C SER A 58 -5.97 3.12 -12.11
N ASP A 59 -4.99 3.99 -11.89
CA ASP A 59 -3.61 3.86 -12.37
C ASP A 59 -2.73 3.01 -11.43
N LEU A 60 -3.36 2.25 -10.54
CA LEU A 60 -2.71 1.21 -9.76
C LEU A 60 -2.09 0.17 -10.70
N HIS A 61 -0.81 -0.11 -10.49
CA HIS A 61 -0.07 -1.11 -11.22
C HIS A 61 0.77 -1.95 -10.27
N LEU A 62 1.07 -3.16 -10.72
CA LEU A 62 2.02 -4.05 -10.08
C LEU A 62 3.01 -4.50 -11.13
N ASP A 63 4.22 -4.78 -10.70
CA ASP A 63 5.21 -5.45 -11.50
C ASP A 63 4.69 -6.79 -12.07
N SER A 64 5.26 -7.23 -13.20
CA SER A 64 4.94 -8.55 -13.74
C SER A 64 5.26 -9.63 -12.71
N LEU A 65 4.30 -10.52 -12.43
CA LEU A 65 4.48 -11.61 -11.46
C LEU A 65 5.54 -12.63 -11.91
N GLU A 66 5.90 -12.64 -13.20
CA GLU A 66 6.89 -13.56 -13.78
C GLU A 66 8.31 -12.98 -13.83
N GLN A 67 8.51 -11.71 -13.44
CA GLN A 67 9.83 -11.09 -13.51
C GLN A 67 10.83 -11.66 -12.49
N SER A 68 12.12 -11.52 -12.75
CA SER A 68 13.15 -12.04 -11.84
C SER A 68 13.40 -11.14 -10.62
N ASP A 69 13.21 -9.83 -10.78
CA ASP A 69 13.43 -8.84 -9.72
C ASP A 69 12.32 -8.89 -8.66
N PRO A 70 12.58 -8.43 -7.43
CA PRO A 70 11.58 -8.39 -6.37
C PRO A 70 10.34 -7.60 -6.80
N LEU A 71 9.16 -8.16 -6.55
CA LEU A 71 7.91 -7.50 -6.96
C LEU A 71 7.75 -6.14 -6.29
N SER A 72 7.37 -5.14 -7.07
CA SER A 72 6.96 -3.83 -6.59
C SER A 72 5.68 -3.37 -7.28
N GLY A 73 5.24 -2.17 -6.98
CA GLY A 73 4.15 -1.54 -7.70
C GLY A 73 3.92 -0.12 -7.22
N GLY A 74 2.79 0.43 -7.61
CA GLY A 74 2.44 1.76 -7.16
C GLY A 74 1.12 2.25 -7.72
N ILE A 75 0.80 3.46 -7.32
CA ILE A 75 -0.32 4.24 -7.85
C ILE A 75 0.17 5.67 -8.00
N PHE A 76 -0.16 6.29 -9.12
CA PHE A 76 0.23 7.63 -9.56
C PHE A 76 -1.00 8.53 -9.74
N HIS A 77 -1.74 8.80 -8.66
CA HIS A 77 -3.00 9.56 -8.71
C HIS A 77 -2.99 10.86 -7.91
N ALA A 78 -3.84 11.86 -8.20
CA ALA A 78 -3.83 13.12 -7.44
C ALA A 78 -4.29 13.01 -5.96
N THR A 79 -5.24 12.10 -5.68
CA THR A 79 -5.81 11.82 -4.35
C THR A 79 -6.44 10.44 -4.36
N LEU A 80 -6.27 9.65 -3.30
CA LEU A 80 -6.95 8.35 -3.19
C LEU A 80 -8.35 8.51 -2.60
N SER A 81 -9.33 7.90 -3.26
CA SER A 81 -10.67 7.72 -2.69
C SER A 81 -10.65 6.72 -1.53
N PRO A 82 -11.68 6.71 -0.65
CA PRO A 82 -11.77 5.71 0.41
C PRO A 82 -11.76 4.27 -0.10
N ALA A 83 -12.37 4.01 -1.26
CA ALA A 83 -12.39 2.69 -1.89
C ALA A 83 -10.99 2.27 -2.38
N GLU A 84 -10.22 3.21 -2.94
CA GLU A 84 -8.83 2.94 -3.33
C GLU A 84 -7.93 2.73 -2.11
N CYS A 85 -8.11 3.52 -1.04
CA CYS A 85 -7.39 3.28 0.22
C CYS A 85 -7.70 1.88 0.78
N ALA A 86 -8.95 1.43 0.71
CA ALA A 86 -9.31 0.07 1.13
C ALA A 86 -8.63 -1.00 0.27
N PHE A 87 -8.71 -0.86 -1.06
CA PHE A 87 -8.09 -1.81 -1.97
C PHE A 87 -6.57 -1.88 -1.80
N VAL A 88 -5.89 -0.72 -1.72
CA VAL A 88 -4.44 -0.64 -1.50
C VAL A 88 -4.06 -1.22 -0.15
N TYR A 89 -4.81 -0.91 0.91
CA TYR A 89 -4.58 -1.48 2.24
C TYR A 89 -4.65 -3.01 2.20
N ASP A 90 -5.73 -3.58 1.65
CA ASP A 90 -5.94 -5.03 1.61
C ASP A 90 -4.91 -5.73 0.73
N LEU A 91 -4.58 -5.16 -0.44
CA LEU A 91 -3.54 -5.68 -1.33
C LEU A 91 -2.19 -5.70 -0.62
N CYS A 92 -1.78 -4.59 0.00
CA CYS A 92 -0.48 -4.50 0.66
C CYS A 92 -0.40 -5.40 1.90
N ALA A 93 -1.50 -5.53 2.63
CA ALA A 93 -1.60 -6.45 3.75
C ALA A 93 -1.47 -7.91 3.30
N ALA A 94 -2.20 -8.33 2.25
CA ALA A 94 -2.16 -9.68 1.71
C ALA A 94 -0.80 -10.05 1.11
N ALA A 95 -0.16 -9.11 0.43
CA ALA A 95 1.13 -9.32 -0.24
C ALA A 95 2.34 -9.23 0.70
N GLY A 96 2.19 -8.56 1.85
CA GLY A 96 3.33 -8.18 2.68
C GLY A 96 4.09 -6.97 2.13
N PHE A 97 3.41 -6.07 1.42
CA PHE A 97 4.01 -4.81 0.96
C PHE A 97 4.05 -3.77 2.09
N LEU A 98 5.16 -3.05 2.14
CA LEU A 98 5.27 -1.73 2.73
C LEU A 98 4.74 -0.70 1.73
N ILE A 99 4.03 0.32 2.21
CA ILE A 99 3.60 1.46 1.41
C ILE A 99 4.60 2.59 1.62
N VAL A 100 5.16 3.12 0.53
CA VAL A 100 6.07 4.26 0.53
C VAL A 100 5.34 5.47 -0.04
N ASN A 101 5.27 6.52 0.77
CA ASN A 101 4.68 7.81 0.47
C ASN A 101 5.81 8.85 0.25
N PRO A 102 6.30 9.07 -0.98
CA PRO A 102 7.36 10.02 -1.29
C PRO A 102 7.02 11.48 -0.95
N GLN A 103 5.75 11.81 -0.71
CA GLN A 103 5.33 13.11 -0.21
C GLN A 103 5.72 13.33 1.26
N GLY A 104 6.04 12.26 1.99
CA GLY A 104 6.40 12.27 3.41
C GLY A 104 5.20 12.43 4.35
N ASP A 105 5.50 12.51 5.65
CA ASP A 105 4.58 12.77 6.76
C ASP A 105 3.29 11.91 6.73
N PRO A 106 3.33 10.58 6.91
CA PRO A 106 4.51 9.71 7.07
C PRO A 106 5.08 9.22 5.74
N THR A 107 6.37 8.86 5.74
CA THR A 107 7.09 8.34 4.55
C THR A 107 6.82 6.85 4.33
N PHE A 108 6.76 6.06 5.40
CA PHE A 108 6.54 4.61 5.30
C PHE A 108 5.31 4.21 6.10
N LEU A 109 4.47 3.37 5.51
CA LEU A 109 3.29 2.82 6.17
C LEU A 109 3.32 1.30 6.09
N VAL A 110 3.11 0.65 7.25
CA VAL A 110 3.13 -0.81 7.44
C VAL A 110 1.69 -1.27 7.66
N PRO A 111 1.04 -1.89 6.65
CA PRO A 111 -0.31 -2.43 6.78
C PRO A 111 -0.35 -3.69 7.64
N GLN A 112 -1.35 -3.79 8.52
CA GLN A 112 -1.68 -5.01 9.27
C GLN A 112 -0.50 -5.64 10.05
N ARG A 113 0.51 -4.84 10.41
CA ARG A 113 1.76 -5.33 11.03
C ARG A 113 2.43 -6.46 10.24
N ASN A 114 2.38 -6.37 8.91
CA ASN A 114 3.04 -7.33 8.03
C ASN A 114 4.59 -7.30 8.09
N HIS A 115 5.17 -6.30 8.78
CA HIS A 115 6.59 -6.21 9.12
C HIS A 115 6.79 -6.12 10.64
N GLU A 116 7.82 -6.77 11.15
CA GLU A 116 8.23 -6.62 12.56
C GLU A 116 8.94 -5.27 12.77
N PRO A 117 8.91 -4.70 13.99
CA PRO A 117 9.60 -3.43 14.27
C PRO A 117 11.09 -3.43 13.95
N ASP A 118 11.77 -4.57 14.05
CA ASP A 118 13.20 -4.70 13.70
C ASP A 118 13.42 -4.56 12.18
N ASP A 119 12.47 -5.06 11.37
CA ASP A 119 12.56 -5.03 9.90
C ASP A 119 12.57 -3.61 9.35
N VAL A 120 11.95 -2.67 10.05
CA VAL A 120 11.80 -1.27 9.63
C VAL A 120 12.52 -0.29 10.56
N SER A 121 13.40 -0.81 11.42
CA SER A 121 14.10 -0.03 12.45
C SER A 121 15.07 1.02 11.89
N GLU A 122 15.57 0.82 10.66
CA GLU A 122 16.43 1.78 9.96
C GLU A 122 15.63 2.79 9.12
N LEU A 123 14.30 2.64 9.03
CA LEU A 123 13.42 3.53 8.29
C LEU A 123 12.90 4.65 9.21
N GLU A 124 12.91 5.89 8.71
CA GLU A 124 12.39 7.06 9.44
C GLU A 124 10.91 7.31 9.09
N ASP A 125 10.14 7.88 10.01
CA ASP A 125 8.70 8.19 9.81
C ASP A 125 7.82 6.99 9.44
N VAL A 126 8.09 5.82 10.05
CA VAL A 126 7.28 4.61 9.89
C VAL A 126 6.00 4.70 10.73
N VAL A 127 4.88 4.41 10.07
CA VAL A 127 3.55 4.29 10.69
C VAL A 127 2.98 2.90 10.48
N TRP A 128 2.52 2.28 11.55
CA TRP A 128 1.67 1.09 11.44
C TRP A 128 0.22 1.52 11.28
N VAL A 129 -0.43 0.99 10.25
CA VAL A 129 -1.86 1.18 9.99
C VAL A 129 -2.56 -0.16 10.13
N ASP A 130 -3.57 -0.19 11.00
CA ASP A 130 -4.35 -1.39 11.31
C ASP A 130 -5.70 -1.39 10.56
N SER A 131 -5.98 -0.39 9.71
CA SER A 131 -7.16 -0.34 8.84
C SER A 131 -7.00 0.58 7.63
N ALA A 132 -7.88 0.42 6.64
CA ALA A 132 -8.00 1.32 5.48
C ALA A 132 -8.35 2.77 5.89
N GLU A 133 -9.14 2.96 6.95
CA GLU A 133 -9.46 4.30 7.47
C GLU A 133 -8.23 4.99 8.06
N GLU A 134 -7.39 4.22 8.77
CA GLU A 134 -6.10 4.67 9.28
C GLU A 134 -5.15 5.05 8.15
N LEU A 135 -5.07 4.24 7.09
CA LEU A 135 -4.32 4.56 5.88
C LEU A 135 -4.81 5.87 5.26
N ALA A 136 -6.12 6.00 5.01
CA ALA A 136 -6.70 7.21 4.42
C ALA A 136 -6.39 8.46 5.26
N ARG A 137 -6.41 8.35 6.59
CA ARG A 137 -6.07 9.45 7.50
C ARG A 137 -4.60 9.81 7.47
N ALA A 138 -3.70 8.81 7.46
CA ALA A 138 -2.27 9.04 7.34
C ALA A 138 -1.92 9.79 6.05
N LEU A 139 -2.58 9.44 4.94
CA LEU A 139 -2.31 10.04 3.63
C LEU A 139 -2.96 11.42 3.44
N THR A 140 -4.07 11.73 4.12
CA THR A 140 -4.80 13.00 3.95
C THR A 140 -4.51 14.05 5.02
N GLY A 141 -4.23 13.63 6.26
CA GLY A 141 -4.07 14.52 7.41
C GLY A 141 -2.62 14.72 7.84
N GLY A 142 -1.68 13.96 7.27
CA GLY A 142 -0.31 13.93 7.75
C GLY A 142 -0.11 13.03 8.99
N PHE A 143 1.13 12.88 9.41
CA PHE A 143 1.54 12.04 10.56
C PHE A 143 0.90 12.50 11.87
N GLN A 144 0.82 13.80 12.11
CA GLN A 144 0.21 14.35 13.34
C GLN A 144 -1.29 14.06 13.43
N ALA A 145 -2.05 14.34 12.36
CA ALA A 145 -3.49 14.09 12.37
C ALA A 145 -3.80 12.59 12.45
N PHE A 146 -2.94 11.74 11.86
CA PHE A 146 -3.02 10.30 12.04
C PHE A 146 -2.81 9.90 13.51
N ARG A 147 -1.77 10.41 14.16
CA ARG A 147 -1.51 10.12 15.59
C ARG A 147 -2.68 10.51 16.46
N GLU A 148 -3.24 11.71 16.29
CA GLU A 148 -4.41 12.18 17.03
C GLU A 148 -5.64 11.27 16.80
N PHE A 149 -5.86 10.83 15.56
CA PHE A 149 -6.94 9.89 15.23
C PHE A 149 -6.74 8.54 15.92
N ARG A 150 -5.55 7.93 15.78
CA ARG A 150 -5.21 6.64 16.35
C ARG A 150 -5.34 6.66 17.87
N ASP A 151 -4.81 7.69 18.52
CA ASP A 151 -4.86 7.89 19.97
C ASP A 151 -6.33 8.00 20.44
N ARG A 152 -7.18 8.67 19.67
CA ARG A 152 -8.63 8.75 19.92
C ARG A 152 -9.35 7.41 19.75
N VAL A 153 -9.07 6.64 18.69
CA VAL A 153 -9.74 5.36 18.39
C VAL A 153 -9.27 4.25 19.34
N THR A 154 -7.98 4.20 19.66
CA THR A 154 -7.39 3.20 20.56
C THR A 154 -7.55 3.52 22.04
N GLY A 155 -8.11 4.70 22.39
CA GLY A 155 -8.26 5.13 23.78
C GLY A 155 -6.93 5.45 24.48
N ARG A 156 -5.80 5.44 23.76
CA ARG A 156 -4.53 5.97 24.26
C ARG A 156 -4.62 7.49 24.24
N ALA A 157 -5.18 8.08 25.29
CA ALA A 157 -5.02 9.50 25.52
C ALA A 157 -3.52 9.83 25.50
N ALA A 158 -3.12 10.79 24.66
CA ALA A 158 -1.81 11.42 24.73
C ALA A 158 -1.56 11.87 26.17
N GLY A 159 -0.72 11.12 26.88
CA GLY A 159 -0.61 11.23 28.33
C GLY A 159 0.34 10.21 28.93
N ALA A 160 1.62 10.34 28.62
CA ALA A 160 2.71 10.08 29.55
C ALA A 160 3.97 10.76 28.99
N GLU A 161 4.19 11.97 29.53
CA GLU A 161 5.46 12.68 29.79
C GLU A 161 6.70 12.37 28.93
#